data_AF-A0A849C239-F1
#
_entry.id   AF-A0A849C239-F1
#
_cell.length_a   1.000
_cell.length_b   1.000
_cell.length_c   1.000
_cell.angle_alpha   90.00
_cell.angle_beta   90.00
_cell.angle_gamma   90.00
#
_symmetry.space_group_name_H-M   'P 1'
#
loop_
_entity.id
_entity.type
_entity.pdbx_description
1 polymer ?
#
loop_
_entity_poly.entity_id
_entity_poly.type
_entity_poly.pdbx_seq_one_letter_code
_entity_poly.pdbx_strand_id
1 'polypeptide(L)'
;MSEVREGERNPVDSVGGVRSSSFISYEEFGRRFLEYAASEQRISGAFGQLTGEAFDFGPIGVGPGRIAKLSATVRLGKPKLDREVLENISFELMIPLEVDLLVDLAVDRYPFHVDGKIHLHLTVRTAEPLRVIIDIAEPRPSDVRVNVASASRRGELLRILASVDHEIRRFVARYLAEEIRKPHIVAAIDIDVGARLDAAWKI
;
A
#
# COMPACT_ATOMS: atom_id res chain seq x y z
N MET A 1 -58.21 3.23 67.40
CA MET A 1 -57.51 4.42 67.93
C MET A 1 -56.05 4.22 67.60
N SER A 2 -55.59 4.65 66.43
CA SER A 2 -55.16 6.03 66.11
C SER A 2 -53.70 6.27 66.49
N GLU A 3 -52.86 6.22 65.44
CA GLU A 3 -51.60 6.97 65.18
C GLU A 3 -50.45 6.84 66.20
N VAL A 4 -49.17 6.74 65.80
CA VAL A 4 -48.35 7.80 65.18
C VAL A 4 -47.16 7.21 64.39
N ARG A 5 -46.79 7.94 63.33
CA ARG A 5 -45.67 7.79 62.36
C ARG A 5 -44.26 7.77 63.00
N GLU A 6 -43.27 7.23 62.26
CA GLU A 6 -42.14 7.94 61.61
C GLU A 6 -40.89 7.04 61.45
N GLY A 7 -40.20 7.16 60.32
CA GLY A 7 -38.80 6.74 60.20
C GLY A 7 -38.46 5.86 58.99
N GLU A 8 -38.31 6.47 57.83
CA GLU A 8 -37.55 5.93 56.69
C GLU A 8 -36.18 5.39 57.10
N ARG A 9 -35.76 4.27 56.47
CA ARG A 9 -34.37 4.07 56.03
C ARG A 9 -34.34 3.10 54.85
N ASN A 10 -34.16 3.67 53.66
CA ASN A 10 -33.95 2.97 52.38
C ASN A 10 -32.55 2.32 52.34
N PRO A 11 -32.32 1.32 51.48
CA PRO A 11 -31.11 0.51 51.44
C PRO A 11 -30.03 1.19 50.60
N VAL A 12 -28.85 1.41 51.18
CA VAL A 12 -27.73 2.04 50.48
C VAL A 12 -26.47 1.24 50.81
N ASP A 13 -26.15 0.33 49.89
CA ASP A 13 -24.87 0.29 49.17
C ASP A 13 -24.53 -1.13 48.72
N SER A 14 -25.16 -1.53 47.63
CA SER A 14 -24.50 -2.41 46.66
C SER A 14 -23.40 -1.58 45.99
N VAL A 15 -22.23 -1.52 46.63
CA VAL A 15 -21.06 -0.87 46.06
C VAL A 15 -20.72 -1.58 44.75
N GLY A 16 -20.78 -0.79 43.69
CA GLY A 16 -20.66 -1.19 42.30
C GLY A 16 -19.47 -2.10 42.03
N GLY A 17 -19.70 -3.09 41.17
CA GLY A 17 -18.67 -3.95 40.63
C GLY A 17 -17.55 -3.10 40.06
N VAL A 18 -16.41 -3.12 40.75
CA VAL A 18 -15.13 -2.72 40.16
C VAL A 18 -15.00 -3.56 38.90
N ARG A 19 -15.07 -2.93 37.72
CA ARG A 19 -14.69 -3.61 36.48
C ARG A 19 -13.26 -4.08 36.72
N SER A 20 -13.08 -5.38 36.91
CA SER A 20 -11.77 -6.01 37.05
C SER A 20 -11.03 -5.80 35.74
N SER A 21 -10.36 -4.65 35.65
CA SER A 21 -9.54 -4.33 34.50
C SER A 21 -8.37 -5.29 34.58
N SER A 22 -8.34 -6.28 33.68
CA SER A 22 -7.17 -7.13 33.55
C SER A 22 -6.03 -6.24 33.04
N PHE A 23 -5.03 -6.02 33.89
CA PHE A 23 -3.82 -5.30 33.49
C PHE A 23 -3.06 -6.15 32.46
N ILE A 24 -2.49 -5.51 31.44
CA ILE A 24 -1.66 -6.15 30.42
C ILE A 24 -0.23 -5.64 30.52
N SER A 25 0.73 -6.44 30.03
CA SER A 25 2.14 -6.01 29.96
C SER A 25 2.32 -4.87 28.94
N TYR A 26 3.40 -4.10 29.08
CA TYR A 26 3.77 -3.09 28.09
C TYR A 26 4.00 -3.69 26.70
N GLU A 27 4.55 -4.91 26.64
CA GLU A 27 4.75 -5.64 25.39
C GLU A 27 3.42 -5.96 24.71
N GLU A 28 2.45 -6.51 25.45
CA GLU A 28 1.13 -6.83 24.93
C GLU A 28 0.37 -5.56 24.50
N PHE A 29 0.47 -4.50 25.31
CA PHE A 29 -0.08 -3.19 24.93
C PHE A 29 0.55 -2.67 23.64
N GLY A 30 1.88 -2.72 23.52
CA GLY A 30 2.62 -2.30 22.34
C GLY A 30 2.22 -3.09 21.09
N ARG A 31 2.10 -4.42 21.20
CA ARG A 31 1.63 -5.27 20.11
C ARG A 31 0.22 -4.87 19.65
N ARG A 32 -0.74 -4.78 20.57
CA ARG A 32 -2.12 -4.34 20.24
C ARG A 32 -2.16 -2.93 19.63
N PHE A 33 -1.34 -2.03 20.15
CA PHE A 33 -1.22 -0.67 19.63
C PHE A 33 -0.72 -0.68 18.19
N LEU A 34 0.34 -1.45 17.88
CA LEU A 34 0.87 -1.57 16.52
C LEU A 34 -0.16 -2.18 15.57
N GLU A 35 -0.88 -3.22 16.01
CA GLU A 35 -1.95 -3.85 15.21
C GLU A 35 -3.10 -2.91 14.89
N TYR A 36 -3.41 -1.97 15.79
CA TYR A 36 -4.41 -0.93 15.59
C TYR A 36 -3.88 0.21 14.71
N ALA A 37 -2.65 0.66 14.96
CA ALA A 37 -2.03 1.77 14.25
C ALA A 37 -1.81 1.44 12.77
N ALA A 38 -1.33 0.22 12.49
CA ALA A 38 -1.14 -0.32 11.15
C ALA A 38 -2.38 -1.08 10.66
N SER A 39 -3.49 -0.37 10.49
CA SER A 39 -4.72 -0.98 9.97
C SER A 39 -4.71 -1.09 8.44
N GLU A 40 -5.36 -2.10 7.90
CA GLU A 40 -5.53 -2.28 6.46
C GLU A 40 -6.28 -1.11 5.81
N GLN A 41 -7.27 -0.53 6.52
CA GLN A 41 -8.02 0.62 6.02
C GLN A 41 -7.13 1.85 5.85
N ARG A 42 -6.18 2.07 6.78
CA ARG A 42 -5.23 3.18 6.68
C ARG A 42 -4.35 3.02 5.44
N ILE A 43 -3.77 1.84 5.25
CA ILE A 43 -2.89 1.56 4.11
C ILE A 43 -3.69 1.62 2.81
N SER A 44 -4.83 0.93 2.74
CA SER A 44 -5.70 0.94 1.55
C SER A 44 -6.20 2.34 1.20
N GLY A 45 -6.48 3.19 2.20
CA GLY A 45 -6.88 4.58 1.97
C GLY A 45 -5.75 5.44 1.39
N ALA A 46 -4.50 5.20 1.80
CA ALA A 46 -3.33 5.90 1.28
C ALA A 46 -3.04 5.52 -0.17
N PHE A 47 -3.02 4.22 -0.47
CA PHE A 47 -2.74 3.68 -1.81
C PHE A 47 -3.94 3.70 -2.74
N GLY A 48 -5.16 3.96 -2.22
CA GLY A 48 -6.37 4.08 -3.03
C GLY A 48 -6.29 5.18 -4.08
N GLN A 49 -5.54 6.26 -3.83
CA GLN A 49 -5.35 7.37 -4.78
C GLN A 49 -4.52 6.97 -6.00
N LEU A 50 -3.72 5.89 -5.91
CA LEU A 50 -3.02 5.33 -7.07
C LEU A 50 -3.97 4.72 -8.10
N THR A 51 -5.20 4.37 -7.68
CA THR A 51 -6.16 3.66 -8.52
C THR A 51 -6.71 4.59 -9.60
N GLY A 52 -6.69 4.14 -10.85
CA GLY A 52 -7.21 4.91 -11.98
C GLY A 52 -6.27 5.99 -12.49
N GLU A 53 -5.08 6.14 -11.90
CA GLU A 53 -4.02 6.93 -12.51
C GLU A 53 -3.55 6.23 -13.80
N ALA A 54 -3.52 7.01 -14.87
CA ALA A 54 -2.90 6.64 -16.13
C ALA A 54 -1.66 7.50 -16.33
N PHE A 55 -0.57 6.88 -16.77
CA PHE A 55 0.66 7.59 -17.06
C PHE A 55 1.31 7.04 -18.33
N ASP A 56 1.90 7.96 -19.09
CA ASP A 56 2.47 7.67 -20.40
C ASP A 56 3.97 7.42 -20.33
N PHE A 57 4.43 6.61 -21.27
CA PHE A 57 5.79 6.18 -21.43
C PHE A 57 6.21 6.30 -22.90
N GLY A 58 7.38 6.88 -23.16
CA GLY A 58 7.94 6.98 -24.51
C GLY A 58 7.54 8.24 -25.28
N PRO A 59 7.91 8.33 -26.58
CA PRO A 59 8.55 7.30 -27.38
C PRO A 59 10.04 7.09 -27.05
N ILE A 60 10.44 5.84 -26.80
CA ILE A 60 11.84 5.46 -26.56
C ILE A 60 12.32 4.42 -27.59
N GLY A 61 13.61 4.46 -27.93
CA GLY A 61 14.22 3.49 -28.82
C GLY A 61 14.51 2.16 -28.12
N VAL A 62 13.94 1.06 -28.63
CA VAL A 62 14.12 -0.31 -28.11
C VAL A 62 14.70 -1.25 -29.17
N GLY A 63 15.26 -2.38 -28.73
CA GLY A 63 15.86 -3.38 -29.61
C GLY A 63 17.26 -3.03 -30.16
N PRO A 64 17.90 -3.95 -30.91
CA PRO A 64 19.22 -3.74 -31.47
C PRO A 64 19.27 -2.50 -32.37
N GLY A 65 20.20 -1.57 -32.12
CA GLY A 65 20.33 -0.35 -32.91
C GLY A 65 19.19 0.68 -32.73
N ARG A 66 18.29 0.49 -31.74
CA ARG A 66 17.15 1.40 -31.47
C ARG A 66 16.23 1.61 -32.66
N ILE A 67 16.11 0.58 -33.51
CA ILE A 67 15.31 0.61 -34.75
C ILE A 67 13.80 0.63 -34.48
N ALA A 68 13.36 0.22 -33.29
CA ALA A 68 11.97 0.26 -32.88
C ALA A 68 11.73 1.40 -31.89
N LYS A 69 10.61 2.11 -32.01
CA LYS A 69 10.13 3.06 -31.01
C LYS A 69 9.01 2.43 -30.20
N LEU A 70 9.08 2.57 -28.89
CA LEU A 70 8.08 2.07 -27.96
C LEU A 70 7.39 3.24 -27.28
N SER A 71 6.06 3.24 -27.31
CA SER A 71 5.22 4.07 -26.45
C SER A 71 4.29 3.18 -25.65
N ALA A 72 3.95 3.58 -24.43
CA ALA A 72 3.00 2.87 -23.59
C ALA A 72 2.13 3.83 -22.79
N THR A 73 0.89 3.45 -22.54
CA THR A 73 0.04 4.06 -21.51
C THR A 73 -0.25 3.00 -20.47
N VAL A 74 0.15 3.25 -19.23
CA VAL A 74 -0.05 2.34 -18.10
C VAL A 74 -1.22 2.83 -17.27
N ARG A 75 -2.16 1.94 -16.91
CA ARG A 75 -3.24 2.22 -15.96
C ARG A 75 -3.11 1.34 -14.74
N LEU A 76 -3.16 1.94 -13.55
CA LEU A 76 -3.16 1.19 -12.30
C LEU A 76 -4.58 0.83 -11.87
N GLY A 77 -4.77 -0.45 -11.58
CA GLY A 77 -6.00 -0.99 -11.04
C GLY A 77 -6.10 -0.81 -9.53
N LYS A 78 -7.17 -1.34 -8.95
CA LYS A 78 -7.43 -1.24 -7.51
C LYS A 78 -6.43 -2.11 -6.71
N PRO A 79 -5.69 -1.56 -5.74
CA PRO A 79 -4.79 -2.31 -4.90
C PRO A 79 -5.54 -3.33 -4.04
N LYS A 80 -4.89 -4.46 -3.78
CA LYS A 80 -5.29 -5.46 -2.79
C LYS A 80 -4.18 -5.60 -1.77
N LEU A 81 -4.55 -5.73 -0.51
CA LEU A 81 -3.63 -5.79 0.61
C LEU A 81 -3.91 -7.07 1.38
N ASP A 82 -2.89 -7.88 1.57
CA ASP A 82 -2.93 -9.05 2.44
C ASP A 82 -2.04 -8.77 3.65
N ARG A 83 -2.62 -8.86 4.84
CA ARG A 83 -1.92 -8.60 6.11
C ARG A 83 -1.39 -9.90 6.70
N GLU A 84 -0.15 -9.84 7.19
CA GLU A 84 0.48 -10.93 7.92
C GLU A 84 1.00 -10.43 9.28
N VAL A 85 0.76 -11.21 10.33
CA VAL A 85 1.18 -10.89 11.70
C VAL A 85 1.97 -12.07 12.25
N LEU A 86 3.29 -11.99 12.19
CA LEU A 86 4.21 -12.99 12.71
C LEU A 86 5.05 -12.38 13.84
N GLU A 87 6.37 -12.29 13.64
CA GLU A 87 7.28 -11.54 14.51
C GLU A 87 7.08 -10.03 14.33
N ASN A 88 6.91 -9.59 13.08
CA ASN A 88 6.53 -8.24 12.70
C ASN A 88 5.16 -8.25 12.02
N ILE A 89 4.51 -7.09 11.99
CA ILE A 89 3.33 -6.88 11.13
C ILE A 89 3.84 -6.50 9.74
N SER A 90 3.45 -7.26 8.73
CA SER A 90 3.79 -7.01 7.32
C SER A 90 2.54 -6.99 6.46
N PHE A 91 2.68 -6.41 5.27
CA PHE A 91 1.64 -6.43 4.25
C PHE A 91 2.21 -6.74 2.89
N GLU A 92 1.50 -7.58 2.16
CA GLU A 92 1.70 -7.81 0.73
C GLU A 92 0.69 -6.94 -0.04
N LEU A 93 1.21 -5.92 -0.73
CA LEU A 93 0.41 -5.03 -1.55
C LEU A 93 0.52 -5.44 -3.02
N MET A 94 -0.60 -5.87 -3.59
CA MET A 94 -0.70 -6.21 -5.00
C MET A 94 -1.50 -5.17 -5.77
N ILE A 95 -0.90 -4.57 -6.80
CA ILE A 95 -1.53 -3.57 -7.67
C ILE A 95 -1.64 -4.16 -9.08
N PRO A 96 -2.85 -4.43 -9.59
CA PRO A 96 -3.05 -4.78 -11.00
C PRO A 96 -2.64 -3.62 -11.90
N LEU A 97 -2.11 -3.90 -13.09
CA LEU A 97 -1.84 -2.87 -14.08
C LEU A 97 -2.23 -3.35 -15.48
N GLU A 98 -2.69 -2.42 -16.30
CA GLU A 98 -2.95 -2.62 -17.73
C GLU A 98 -2.01 -1.72 -18.52
N VAL A 99 -1.46 -2.22 -19.63
CA VAL A 99 -0.55 -1.46 -20.49
C VAL A 99 -1.01 -1.53 -21.94
N ASP A 100 -1.36 -0.37 -22.48
CA ASP A 100 -1.58 -0.17 -23.90
C ASP A 100 -0.23 0.20 -24.54
N LEU A 101 0.33 -0.70 -25.34
CA LEU A 101 1.65 -0.56 -25.97
C LEU A 101 1.53 -0.28 -27.45
N LEU A 102 2.41 0.56 -27.98
CA LEU A 102 2.60 0.79 -29.40
C LEU A 102 4.08 0.61 -29.76
N VAL A 103 4.35 -0.42 -30.57
CA VAL A 103 5.67 -0.67 -31.15
C VAL A 103 5.69 -0.18 -32.59
N ASP A 104 6.52 0.82 -32.87
CA ASP A 104 6.72 1.41 -34.19
C ASP A 104 8.07 0.95 -34.76
N LEU A 105 8.04 0.19 -35.85
CA LEU A 105 9.22 -0.33 -36.57
C LEU A 105 9.56 0.52 -37.80
N ALA A 106 9.17 1.79 -37.81
CA ALA A 106 9.20 2.73 -38.93
C ALA A 106 8.27 2.37 -40.10
N VAL A 107 8.33 1.13 -40.60
CA VAL A 107 7.48 0.65 -41.69
C VAL A 107 6.10 0.24 -41.18
N ASP A 108 6.07 -0.42 -40.02
CA ASP A 108 4.86 -0.98 -39.44
C ASP A 108 4.67 -0.51 -37.99
N ARG A 109 3.42 -0.44 -37.56
CA ARG A 109 3.04 -0.15 -36.16
C ARG A 109 2.18 -1.26 -35.61
N TYR A 110 2.54 -1.75 -34.43
CA TYR A 110 1.89 -2.87 -33.78
C TYR A 110 1.39 -2.44 -32.40
N PRO A 111 0.06 -2.36 -32.21
CA PRO A 111 -0.51 -2.19 -30.88
C PRO A 111 -0.51 -3.53 -30.12
N PHE A 112 -0.21 -3.47 -28.83
CA PHE A 112 -0.35 -4.61 -27.91
C PHE A 112 -1.10 -4.15 -26.67
N HIS A 113 -1.88 -5.05 -26.09
CA HIS A 113 -2.48 -4.85 -24.78
C HIS A 113 -1.92 -5.90 -23.83
N VAL A 114 -1.53 -5.48 -22.63
CA VAL A 114 -0.76 -6.29 -21.71
C VAL A 114 -1.23 -6.09 -20.28
N ASP A 115 -1.55 -7.19 -19.63
CA ASP A 115 -1.87 -7.22 -18.21
C ASP A 115 -0.64 -7.52 -17.36
N GLY A 116 -0.61 -6.93 -16.17
CA GLY A 116 0.44 -7.15 -15.19
C GLY A 116 -0.02 -6.96 -13.76
N LYS A 117 0.92 -7.19 -12.85
CA LYS A 117 0.75 -6.98 -11.41
C LYS A 117 2.06 -6.45 -10.82
N ILE A 118 1.95 -5.52 -9.90
CA ILE A 118 3.03 -5.09 -9.02
C ILE A 118 2.84 -5.75 -7.67
N HIS A 119 3.92 -6.19 -7.03
CA HIS A 119 3.94 -6.71 -5.67
C HIS A 119 4.90 -5.89 -4.80
N LEU A 120 4.38 -5.17 -3.81
CA LEU A 120 5.19 -4.42 -2.85
C LEU A 120 5.08 -5.06 -1.47
N HIS A 121 6.21 -5.14 -0.77
CA HIS A 121 6.26 -5.60 0.61
C HIS A 121 6.37 -4.41 1.55
N LEU A 122 5.50 -4.37 2.56
CA LEU A 122 5.47 -3.34 3.58
C LEU A 122 5.72 -3.98 4.95
N THR A 123 6.53 -3.35 5.78
CA THR A 123 6.84 -3.82 7.12
C THR A 123 6.59 -2.72 8.14
N VAL A 124 5.83 -3.02 9.19
CA VAL A 124 5.62 -2.09 10.31
C VAL A 124 6.85 -2.12 11.20
N ARG A 125 7.44 -0.95 11.43
CA ARG A 125 8.60 -0.74 12.29
C ARG A 125 8.30 0.34 13.31
N THR A 126 8.91 0.25 14.48
CA THR A 126 8.97 1.34 15.44
C THR A 126 10.29 2.09 15.30
N ALA A 127 10.27 3.39 15.52
CA ALA A 127 11.46 4.24 15.45
C ALA A 127 11.44 5.32 16.54
N GLU A 128 12.61 5.85 16.88
CA GLU A 128 12.75 6.98 17.78
C GLU A 128 12.09 8.26 17.20
N PRO A 129 11.57 9.18 18.04
CA PRO A 129 11.45 9.06 19.50
C PRO A 129 10.23 8.24 19.95
N LEU A 130 9.14 8.23 19.18
CA LEU A 130 7.96 7.37 19.38
C LEU A 130 7.15 7.34 18.08
N ARG A 131 7.72 6.72 17.05
CA ARG A 131 7.14 6.68 15.70
C ARG A 131 6.79 5.26 15.30
N VAL A 132 5.70 5.13 14.54
CA VAL A 132 5.36 3.91 13.81
C VAL A 132 5.53 4.19 12.32
N ILE A 133 6.43 3.47 11.68
CA ILE A 133 6.77 3.64 10.26
C ILE A 133 6.36 2.35 9.54
N ILE A 134 5.52 2.48 8.52
CA ILE A 134 5.25 1.42 7.58
C ILE A 134 6.30 1.55 6.47
N ASP A 135 7.39 0.81 6.63
CA ASP A 135 8.52 0.77 5.73
C ASP A 135 8.11 0.07 4.44
N ILE A 136 8.15 0.77 3.31
CA ILE A 136 7.86 0.21 1.99
C ILE A 136 9.21 -0.14 1.36
N ALA A 137 9.40 -1.41 1.02
CA ALA A 137 10.59 -1.80 0.26
C ALA A 137 10.66 -1.01 -1.05
N GLU A 138 11.84 -0.45 -1.37
CA GLU A 138 12.00 0.35 -2.59
C GLU A 138 11.59 -0.46 -3.83
N PRO A 139 10.62 0.03 -4.64
CA PRO A 139 10.11 -0.72 -5.78
C PRO A 139 11.21 -1.05 -6.78
N ARG A 140 11.33 -2.33 -7.14
CA ARG A 140 12.30 -2.84 -8.10
C ARG A 140 11.61 -3.34 -9.36
N PRO A 141 12.32 -3.40 -10.51
CA PRO A 141 11.76 -4.01 -11.72
C PRO A 141 11.33 -5.48 -11.53
N SER A 142 11.93 -6.20 -10.57
CA SER A 142 11.55 -7.57 -10.20
C SER A 142 10.14 -7.68 -9.60
N ASP A 143 9.65 -6.58 -9.05
CA ASP A 143 8.38 -6.50 -8.33
C ASP A 143 7.22 -6.31 -9.30
N VAL A 144 7.52 -5.96 -10.54
CA VAL A 144 6.58 -5.78 -11.63
C VAL A 144 6.60 -7.03 -12.51
N ARG A 145 5.46 -7.72 -12.58
CA ARG A 145 5.24 -8.84 -13.50
C ARG A 145 4.31 -8.41 -14.61
N VAL A 146 4.75 -8.57 -15.84
CA VAL A 146 4.03 -8.15 -17.05
C VAL A 146 3.94 -9.36 -17.97
N ASN A 147 2.74 -9.66 -18.47
CA ASN A 147 2.50 -10.80 -19.35
C ASN A 147 2.19 -10.33 -20.76
N VAL A 148 3.24 -10.07 -21.55
CA VAL A 148 3.06 -9.69 -22.96
C VAL A 148 2.52 -10.88 -23.74
N ALA A 149 1.21 -10.88 -24.04
CA ALA A 149 0.62 -11.91 -24.88
C ALA A 149 1.30 -11.88 -26.26
N SER A 150 1.77 -13.04 -26.72
CA SER A 150 2.49 -13.27 -27.97
C SER A 150 1.57 -13.14 -29.18
N ALA A 151 0.95 -11.97 -29.36
CA ALA A 151 0.14 -11.65 -30.54
C ALA A 151 1.05 -11.30 -31.73
N SER A 152 1.89 -12.24 -32.19
CA SER A 152 2.35 -12.39 -33.58
C SER A 152 3.49 -13.41 -33.69
N ARG A 153 3.32 -14.37 -34.61
CA ARG A 153 4.29 -15.46 -34.89
C ARG A 153 5.50 -15.01 -35.73
N ARG A 154 5.96 -13.75 -35.63
CA ARG A 154 7.14 -13.26 -36.35
C ARG A 154 8.32 -13.21 -35.37
N GLY A 155 9.33 -14.05 -35.58
CA GLY A 155 10.45 -14.25 -34.63
C GLY A 155 11.27 -12.99 -34.30
N GLU A 156 11.24 -11.96 -35.17
CA GLU A 156 11.91 -10.67 -34.94
C GLU A 156 11.22 -9.82 -33.87
N LEU A 157 9.88 -9.93 -33.74
CA LEU A 157 9.12 -9.26 -32.68
C LEU A 157 9.47 -9.83 -31.30
N LEU A 158 9.75 -11.13 -31.17
CA LEU A 158 10.05 -11.75 -29.86
C LEU A 158 11.25 -11.11 -29.14
N ARG A 159 12.32 -10.77 -29.88
CA ARG A 159 13.50 -10.11 -29.29
C ARG A 159 13.20 -8.67 -28.86
N ILE A 160 12.37 -7.97 -29.63
CA ILE A 160 11.91 -6.62 -29.30
C ILE A 160 11.04 -6.69 -28.05
N LEU A 161 10.08 -7.62 -27.99
CA LEU A 161 9.16 -7.78 -26.85
C LEU A 161 9.87 -8.08 -25.52
N ALA A 162 10.97 -8.84 -25.51
CA ALA A 162 11.77 -9.05 -24.30
C ALA A 162 12.44 -7.75 -23.81
N SER A 163 12.95 -6.92 -24.72
CA SER A 163 13.48 -5.59 -24.39
C SER A 163 12.38 -4.65 -23.91
N VAL A 164 11.17 -4.76 -24.48
CA VAL A 164 9.99 -3.97 -24.08
C VAL A 164 9.55 -4.32 -22.65
N ASP A 165 9.43 -5.60 -22.33
CA ASP A 165 9.06 -6.07 -20.99
C ASP A 165 10.00 -5.51 -19.91
N HIS A 166 11.32 -5.63 -20.11
CA HIS A 166 12.30 -5.09 -19.17
C HIS A 166 12.11 -3.58 -18.93
N GLU A 167 11.88 -2.83 -19.99
CA GLU A 167 11.78 -1.38 -19.92
C GLU A 167 10.48 -0.92 -19.28
N ILE A 168 9.35 -1.60 -19.56
CA ILE A 168 8.08 -1.36 -18.85
C ILE A 168 8.27 -1.58 -17.35
N ARG A 169 8.86 -2.71 -16.95
CA ARG A 169 9.09 -3.02 -15.53
C ARG A 169 9.96 -1.97 -14.86
N ARG A 170 11.03 -1.53 -15.53
CA ARG A 170 11.91 -0.46 -15.04
C ARG A 170 11.18 0.86 -14.86
N PHE A 171 10.38 1.23 -15.85
CA PHE A 171 9.62 2.47 -15.83
C PHE A 171 8.58 2.48 -14.71
N VAL A 172 7.76 1.43 -14.61
CA VAL A 172 6.72 1.28 -13.57
C VAL A 172 7.35 1.29 -12.18
N ALA A 173 8.45 0.57 -11.96
CA ALA A 173 9.14 0.57 -10.67
C ALA A 173 9.62 1.97 -10.28
N ARG A 174 10.21 2.72 -11.22
CA ARG A 174 10.63 4.11 -10.96
C ARG A 174 9.46 5.03 -10.69
N TYR A 175 8.39 4.95 -11.48
CA TYR A 175 7.16 5.72 -11.25
C TYR A 175 6.65 5.48 -9.83
N LEU A 176 6.50 4.21 -9.43
CA LEU A 176 6.07 3.86 -8.08
C LEU A 176 7.01 4.37 -6.99
N ALA A 177 8.33 4.30 -7.20
CA ALA A 177 9.31 4.80 -6.23
C ALA A 177 9.20 6.33 -6.01
N GLU A 178 8.81 7.08 -7.02
CA GLU A 178 8.50 8.51 -6.90
C GLU A 178 7.13 8.73 -6.25
N GLU A 179 6.16 7.92 -6.64
CA GLU A 179 4.77 8.01 -6.21
C GLU A 179 4.61 7.75 -4.71
N ILE A 180 5.25 6.70 -4.17
CA ILE A 180 5.19 6.38 -2.73
C ILE A 180 5.81 7.46 -1.84
N ARG A 181 6.61 8.37 -2.42
CA ARG A 181 7.22 9.50 -1.70
C ARG A 181 6.31 10.73 -1.68
N LYS A 182 5.13 10.69 -2.34
CA LYS A 182 4.18 11.81 -2.30
C LYS A 182 3.68 12.04 -0.87
N PRO A 183 3.46 13.30 -0.45
CA PRO A 183 3.16 13.65 0.94
C PRO A 183 1.95 12.92 1.54
N HIS A 184 0.91 12.65 0.75
CA HIS A 184 -0.29 11.97 1.22
C HIS A 184 -0.06 10.49 1.54
N ILE A 185 0.85 9.82 0.83
CA ILE A 185 1.27 8.44 1.13
C ILE A 185 2.18 8.46 2.35
N VAL A 186 3.19 9.34 2.36
CA VAL A 186 4.13 9.49 3.48
C VAL A 186 3.39 9.74 4.80
N ALA A 187 2.40 10.64 4.82
CA ALA A 187 1.62 10.94 6.02
C ALA A 187 0.78 9.76 6.53
N ALA A 188 0.46 8.79 5.66
CA ALA A 188 -0.28 7.60 6.05
C ALA A 188 0.62 6.49 6.60
N ILE A 189 1.86 6.40 6.10
CA ILE A 189 2.84 5.37 6.50
C ILE A 189 3.74 5.82 7.65
N ASP A 190 3.89 7.12 7.88
CA ASP A 190 4.74 7.67 8.92
C ASP A 190 3.89 8.32 10.02
N ILE A 191 3.83 7.67 11.16
CA ILE A 191 2.98 8.04 12.29
C ILE A 191 3.85 8.51 13.45
N ASP A 192 3.87 9.82 13.67
CA ASP A 192 4.37 10.41 14.91
C ASP A 192 3.33 10.23 16.01
N VAL A 193 3.53 9.22 16.86
CA VAL A 193 2.63 8.92 17.98
C VAL A 193 2.82 9.96 19.08
N GLY A 194 4.07 10.34 19.38
CA GLY A 194 4.39 11.33 20.40
C GLY A 194 3.69 12.66 20.13
N ALA A 195 3.85 13.23 18.94
CA ALA A 195 3.23 14.49 18.58
C ALA A 195 1.69 14.43 18.63
N ARG A 196 1.08 13.30 18.26
CA ARG A 196 -0.38 13.12 18.34
C ARG A 196 -0.89 13.04 19.78
N LEU A 197 -0.14 12.37 20.65
CA LEU A 197 -0.44 12.28 22.07
C LEU A 197 -0.31 13.65 22.73
N ASP A 198 0.78 14.39 22.47
CA ASP A 198 0.99 15.75 22.99
C ASP A 198 -0.11 16.72 22.55
N ALA A 199 -0.59 16.59 21.30
CA ALA A 199 -1.70 17.39 20.80
C ALA A 199 -3.03 17.06 21.47
N ALA A 200 -3.28 15.79 21.81
CA ALA A 200 -4.51 15.30 22.43
C ALA A 200 -4.56 15.56 23.94
N TRP A 201 -3.41 15.46 24.63
CA TRP A 201 -3.27 15.70 26.06
C TRP A 201 -2.82 17.13 26.37
N LYS A 202 -3.29 18.12 25.62
CA LYS A 202 -3.19 19.51 26.07
C LYS A 202 -3.98 19.65 27.37
N ILE A 203 -3.27 19.60 28.49
CA ILE A 203 -3.77 19.89 29.84
C ILE A 203 -3.61 21.39 30.09
#